data_AF-A0A2A4AGY2-F1
#
_entry.id   AF-A0A2A4AGY2-F1
#
_cell.length_a   1.000
_cell.length_b   1.000
_cell.length_c   1.000
_cell.angle_alpha   90.00
_cell.angle_beta   90.00
_cell.angle_gamma   90.00
#
_symmetry.space_group_name_H-M   'P 1'
#
loop_
_entity.id
_entity.type
_entity.pdbx_description
1 polymer ?
#
loop_
_entity_poly.entity_id
_entity_poly.type
_entity_poly.pdbx_seq_one_letter_code
_entity_poly.pdbx_strand_id
1 'polypeptide(L)'
;MSSYDASIAIAVGDSALRVEVIAAAAATSAQVTAVEDPRDFARYLPKATVIVADKLTAELVASHSRAPVLFVAADPGPIDYEAAMKCRSAEAFIIPAESKQLLSALSDRVRPQQTSSNNFALAIVGAAGGVGTSTFAYAVASVAGAGLLIDATSYSGGLDLLAGIEEEPGARWPDLAAGSGSVNAVDLHRALPRVGELGILAAARSGYAGQPSIKPARRETIFQAAAMHPAGAVFDCSPLEIPQACEHVVILTAAEVRPTAACAKLVAELEAKQQKCSVVVRYRQWSGLSKEDIAKIVHRDPIAEIPTLRGLTKAADTGGLRRLPRGLRVAAENVVSEALA
;
A
#
# COMPACT_ATOMS: atom_id res chain seq x y z
N MET A 1 -0.12 15.23 17.67
CA MET A 1 0.25 16.41 16.85
C MET A 1 -0.10 16.08 15.42
N SER A 2 -0.80 17.02 14.76
CA SER A 2 -1.56 16.82 13.53
C SER A 2 -0.73 16.25 12.37
N SER A 3 -1.37 15.41 11.56
CA SER A 3 -0.96 15.09 10.19
C SER A 3 -0.55 16.38 9.49
N TYR A 4 0.66 16.46 8.96
CA TYR A 4 1.13 17.62 8.21
C TYR A 4 0.34 17.68 6.89
N ASP A 5 -0.63 18.58 6.78
CA ASP A 5 -1.15 19.00 5.48
C ASP A 5 -0.01 19.66 4.71
N ALA A 6 0.29 19.18 3.50
CA ALA A 6 1.31 19.79 2.66
C ALA A 6 0.95 21.27 2.40
N SER A 7 1.96 22.15 2.49
CA SER A 7 1.75 23.59 2.34
C SER A 7 2.65 24.22 1.28
N ILE A 8 2.09 25.13 0.49
CA ILE A 8 2.77 25.89 -0.56
C ILE A 8 2.90 27.33 -0.08
N ALA A 9 4.11 27.86 -0.01
CA ALA A 9 4.33 29.29 0.23
C ALA A 9 4.68 30.01 -1.08
N ILE A 10 3.92 31.06 -1.41
CA ILE A 10 4.14 31.88 -2.60
C ILE A 10 4.81 33.17 -2.14
N ALA A 11 6.11 33.26 -2.38
CA ALA A 11 6.95 34.42 -2.11
C ALA A 11 7.32 35.07 -3.44
N VAL A 12 6.34 35.60 -4.17
CA VAL A 12 6.54 36.22 -5.49
C VAL A 12 6.31 37.72 -5.35
N GLY A 13 7.34 38.51 -5.66
CA GLY A 13 7.32 39.97 -5.53
C GLY A 13 6.49 40.65 -6.61
N ASP A 14 6.58 40.15 -7.85
CA ASP A 14 5.80 40.66 -8.97
C ASP A 14 4.30 40.34 -8.79
N SER A 15 3.46 41.38 -8.76
CA SER A 15 2.03 41.22 -8.49
C SER A 15 1.27 40.51 -9.60
N ALA A 16 1.64 40.71 -10.87
CA ALA A 16 0.97 40.06 -11.99
C ALA A 16 1.34 38.58 -12.05
N LEU A 17 2.62 38.27 -11.86
CA LEU A 17 3.12 36.90 -11.77
C LEU A 17 2.53 36.15 -10.57
N ARG A 18 2.38 36.83 -9.43
CA ARG A 18 1.81 36.24 -8.20
C ARG A 18 0.38 35.76 -8.41
N VAL A 19 -0.46 36.49 -9.15
CA VAL A 19 -1.85 36.09 -9.42
C VAL A 19 -1.91 34.77 -10.19
N GLU A 20 -1.09 34.63 -11.23
CA GLU A 20 -1.01 33.40 -12.05
C GLU A 20 -0.47 32.22 -11.22
N VAL A 21 0.55 32.45 -10.40
CA VAL A 21 1.11 31.42 -9.51
C VAL A 21 0.10 30.97 -8.45
N ILE A 22 -0.67 31.89 -7.87
CA ILE A 22 -1.76 31.55 -6.95
C ILE A 22 -2.81 30.69 -7.65
N ALA A 23 -3.20 31.05 -8.87
CA ALA A 23 -4.18 30.28 -9.64
C ALA A 23 -3.68 28.85 -9.92
N ALA A 24 -2.41 28.68 -10.30
CA ALA A 24 -1.81 27.36 -10.49
C ALA A 24 -1.73 26.58 -9.16
N ALA A 25 -1.27 27.19 -8.07
CA ALA A 25 -1.15 26.53 -6.77
C ALA A 25 -2.51 26.14 -6.17
N ALA A 26 -3.55 26.95 -6.36
CA ALA A 26 -4.90 26.69 -5.87
C ALA A 26 -5.58 25.48 -6.53
N ALA A 27 -5.08 25.03 -7.70
CA ALA A 27 -5.54 23.78 -8.33
C ALA A 27 -4.94 22.51 -7.67
N THR A 28 -4.03 22.67 -6.70
CA THR A 28 -3.54 21.56 -5.87
C THR A 28 -4.44 21.32 -4.65
N SER A 29 -4.29 20.19 -3.98
CA SER A 29 -4.99 19.88 -2.71
C SER A 29 -4.27 20.45 -1.47
N ALA A 30 -3.22 21.26 -1.65
CA ALA A 30 -2.37 21.75 -0.57
C ALA A 30 -2.86 23.08 0.01
N GLN A 31 -2.45 23.39 1.25
CA GLN A 31 -2.68 24.70 1.85
C GLN A 31 -1.77 25.74 1.18
N VAL A 32 -2.36 26.71 0.48
CA VAL A 32 -1.61 27.76 -0.22
C VAL A 32 -1.57 29.04 0.61
N THR A 33 -0.37 29.55 0.88
CA THR A 33 -0.16 30.82 1.60
C THR A 33 0.67 31.76 0.74
N ALA A 34 0.07 32.86 0.28
CA ALA A 34 0.82 33.96 -0.32
C ALA A 34 1.43 34.85 0.77
N VAL A 35 2.74 35.05 0.71
CA VAL A 35 3.48 35.88 1.67
C VAL A 35 3.97 37.12 0.92
N GLU A 36 3.20 38.20 1.03
CA GLU A 36 3.47 39.43 0.27
C GLU A 36 4.55 40.30 0.90
N ASP A 37 4.63 40.30 2.24
CA ASP A 37 5.61 41.08 2.99
C ASP A 37 6.88 40.24 3.23
N PRO A 38 8.05 40.64 2.71
CA PRO A 38 9.29 39.90 2.94
C PRO A 38 9.68 39.78 4.42
N ARG A 39 9.19 40.67 5.29
CA ARG A 39 9.42 40.60 6.74
C ARG A 39 8.79 39.38 7.38
N ASP A 40 7.76 38.81 6.75
CA ASP A 40 7.07 37.61 7.21
C ASP A 40 7.74 36.31 6.73
N PHE A 41 8.74 36.38 5.84
CA PHE A 41 9.38 35.18 5.26
C PHE A 41 9.96 34.24 6.33
N ALA A 42 10.61 34.81 7.35
CA ALA A 42 11.17 34.04 8.47
C ALA A 42 10.11 33.24 9.24
N ARG A 43 8.84 33.66 9.20
CA ARG A 43 7.71 33.02 9.90
C ARG A 43 7.05 31.92 9.08
N TYR A 44 6.92 32.12 7.77
CA TYR A 44 6.13 31.24 6.89
C TYR A 44 6.98 30.27 6.06
N LEU A 45 8.11 30.72 5.49
CA LEU A 45 8.91 29.88 4.59
C LEU A 45 9.46 28.60 5.24
N PRO A 46 9.94 28.61 6.51
CA PRO A 46 10.43 27.38 7.15
C PRO A 46 9.38 26.29 7.35
N LYS A 47 8.08 26.61 7.26
CA LYS A 47 6.98 25.66 7.46
C LYS A 47 6.43 25.10 6.14
N ALA A 48 6.83 25.67 5.01
CA ALA A 48 6.35 25.28 3.70
C ALA A 48 6.95 23.94 3.25
N THR A 49 6.17 23.14 2.53
CA THR A 49 6.63 21.94 1.83
C THR A 49 7.36 22.29 0.54
N VAL A 50 6.89 23.33 -0.16
CA VAL A 50 7.49 23.89 -1.37
C VAL A 50 7.28 25.40 -1.40
N ILE A 51 8.25 26.14 -1.93
CA ILE A 51 8.20 27.60 -2.04
C ILE A 51 8.28 28.00 -3.51
N VAL A 52 7.47 28.97 -3.93
CA VAL A 52 7.59 29.61 -5.24
C VAL A 52 8.18 31.00 -5.07
N ALA A 53 9.22 31.32 -5.84
CA ALA A 53 9.94 32.58 -5.77
C ALA A 53 10.21 33.17 -7.15
N ASP A 54 10.36 34.49 -7.22
CA ASP A 54 10.76 35.21 -8.43
C ASP A 54 12.09 35.95 -8.22
N LYS A 55 12.54 36.67 -9.25
CA LYS A 55 13.78 37.46 -9.19
C LYS A 55 13.82 38.44 -8.02
N LEU A 56 12.69 39.05 -7.68
CA LEU A 56 12.61 40.10 -6.65
C LEU A 56 12.78 39.55 -5.23
N THR A 57 12.48 38.27 -5.03
CA THR A 57 12.42 37.63 -3.72
C THR A 57 13.50 36.57 -3.52
N ALA A 58 14.18 36.14 -4.58
CA ALA A 58 15.13 35.03 -4.58
C ALA A 58 16.18 35.09 -3.46
N GLU A 59 16.81 36.25 -3.24
CA GLU A 59 17.85 36.42 -2.22
C GLU A 59 17.30 36.28 -0.78
N LEU A 60 16.11 36.84 -0.54
CA LEU A 60 15.45 36.75 0.76
C LEU A 60 14.92 35.34 1.03
N VAL A 61 14.39 34.67 -0.01
CA VAL A 61 13.97 33.26 0.08
C VAL A 61 15.16 32.36 0.39
N ALA A 62 16.32 32.58 -0.23
CA ALA A 62 17.54 31.83 0.04
C ALA A 62 17.96 31.88 1.52
N SER A 63 17.72 33.02 2.17
CA SER A 63 18.12 33.26 3.56
C SER A 63 17.18 32.62 4.59
N HIS A 64 15.94 32.29 4.20
CA HIS A 64 14.88 31.86 5.11
C HIS A 64 14.29 30.48 4.78
N SER A 65 14.57 29.93 3.59
CA SER A 65 14.05 28.65 3.15
C SER A 65 14.95 27.47 3.52
N ARG A 66 14.32 26.34 3.88
CA ARG A 66 14.92 25.00 3.88
C ARG A 66 14.20 24.01 2.95
N ALA A 67 13.14 24.47 2.28
CA ALA A 67 12.30 23.65 1.41
C ALA A 67 12.72 23.83 -0.06
N PRO A 68 12.37 22.88 -0.95
CA PRO A 68 12.57 23.05 -2.39
C PRO A 68 11.93 24.35 -2.91
N VAL A 69 12.69 25.11 -3.70
CA VAL A 69 12.24 26.35 -4.32
C VAL A 69 11.97 26.12 -5.81
N LEU A 70 10.81 26.57 -6.29
CA LEU A 70 10.48 26.68 -7.71
C LEU A 70 10.59 28.14 -8.13
N PHE A 71 11.38 28.42 -9.17
CA PHE A 71 11.58 29.76 -9.66
C PHE A 71 10.57 30.09 -10.76
N VAL A 72 10.06 31.31 -10.79
CA VAL A 72 9.15 31.79 -11.83
C VAL A 72 9.63 33.10 -12.43
N ALA A 73 9.42 33.24 -13.74
CA ALA A 73 9.66 34.46 -14.50
C ALA A 73 8.42 34.78 -15.35
N ALA A 74 8.21 36.06 -15.65
CA ALA A 74 7.12 36.48 -16.53
C ALA A 74 7.45 36.18 -18.01
N ASP A 75 6.44 35.76 -18.79
CA ASP A 75 6.48 35.65 -20.25
C ASP A 75 6.73 37.04 -20.89
N PRO A 76 7.62 37.17 -21.90
CA PRO A 76 8.26 36.15 -22.72
C PRO A 76 9.58 35.55 -22.18
N GLY A 77 9.92 35.80 -20.91
CA GLY A 77 11.24 35.49 -20.35
C GLY A 77 12.29 36.56 -20.72
N PRO A 78 13.60 36.26 -20.61
CA PRO A 78 14.17 34.97 -20.21
C PRO A 78 14.11 34.72 -18.70
N ILE A 79 14.35 33.46 -18.30
CA ILE A 79 14.61 33.11 -16.90
C ILE A 79 15.93 33.76 -16.45
N ASP A 80 15.90 34.46 -15.31
CA ASP A 80 17.11 34.94 -14.64
C ASP A 80 17.77 33.79 -13.87
N TYR A 81 18.66 33.07 -14.55
CA TYR A 81 19.36 31.93 -13.97
C TYR A 81 20.26 32.30 -12.79
N GLU A 82 20.78 33.54 -12.73
CA GLU A 82 21.59 33.98 -11.59
C GLU A 82 20.71 34.12 -10.33
N ALA A 83 19.54 34.72 -10.47
CA ALA A 83 18.57 34.82 -9.38
C ALA A 83 18.03 33.43 -8.96
N ALA A 84 17.72 32.57 -9.92
CA ALA A 84 17.27 31.20 -9.68
C ALA A 84 18.31 30.37 -8.89
N MET A 85 19.60 30.51 -9.24
CA MET A 85 20.68 29.86 -8.50
C MET A 85 20.84 30.40 -7.08
N LYS A 86 20.65 31.71 -6.84
CA LYS A 86 20.74 32.32 -5.51
C LYS A 86 19.76 31.68 -4.52
N CYS A 87 18.52 31.42 -4.94
CA CYS A 87 17.52 30.74 -4.11
C CYS A 87 17.61 29.20 -4.16
N ARG A 88 18.62 28.64 -4.82
CA ARG A 88 18.81 27.19 -5.02
C ARG A 88 17.56 26.54 -5.61
N SER A 89 16.96 27.19 -6.60
CA SER A 89 15.77 26.67 -7.26
C SER A 89 16.04 25.30 -7.87
N ALA A 90 15.13 24.34 -7.66
CA ALA A 90 15.21 23.03 -8.28
C ALA A 90 14.81 23.08 -9.76
N GLU A 91 13.82 23.92 -10.09
CA GLU A 91 13.25 24.09 -11.43
C GLU A 91 12.83 25.55 -11.61
N ALA A 92 12.71 26.00 -12.86
CA ALA A 92 12.31 27.36 -13.22
C ALA A 92 11.28 27.34 -14.37
N PHE A 93 10.28 28.23 -14.31
CA PHE A 93 9.16 28.26 -15.27
C PHE A 93 8.85 29.68 -15.76
N ILE A 94 8.46 29.81 -17.02
CA ILE A 94 7.95 31.05 -17.63
C ILE A 94 6.43 31.06 -17.55
N ILE A 95 5.83 32.06 -16.90
CA ILE A 95 4.39 32.14 -16.63
C ILE A 95 3.77 33.30 -17.43
N PRO A 96 2.64 33.10 -18.12
CA PRO A 96 1.74 31.94 -18.05
C PRO A 96 2.04 30.79 -19.02
N ALA A 97 3.09 30.88 -19.85
CA ALA A 97 3.38 29.89 -20.89
C ALA A 97 3.55 28.44 -20.36
N GLU A 98 4.06 28.29 -19.13
CA GLU A 98 4.38 27.01 -18.48
C GLU A 98 3.56 26.76 -17.20
N SER A 99 2.39 27.40 -17.04
CA SER A 99 1.55 27.25 -15.84
C SER A 99 1.15 25.79 -15.56
N LYS A 100 1.00 24.96 -16.60
CA LYS A 100 0.71 23.51 -16.44
C LYS A 100 1.90 22.74 -15.87
N GLN A 101 3.11 23.07 -16.29
CA GLN A 101 4.35 22.48 -15.80
C GLN A 101 4.58 22.88 -14.35
N LEU A 102 4.36 24.17 -14.01
CA LEU A 102 4.39 24.64 -12.63
C LEU A 102 3.37 23.88 -11.74
N LEU A 103 2.13 23.71 -12.21
CA LEU A 103 1.11 22.93 -11.50
C LEU A 103 1.56 21.47 -11.28
N SER A 104 2.13 20.82 -12.30
CA SER A 104 2.66 19.45 -12.17
C SER A 104 3.76 19.39 -11.11
N ALA A 105 4.73 20.30 -11.18
CA ALA A 105 5.86 20.37 -10.27
C ALA A 105 5.45 20.66 -8.82
N LEU A 106 4.41 21.47 -8.62
CA LEU A 106 3.79 21.69 -7.31
C LEU A 106 3.07 20.44 -6.81
N SER A 107 2.26 19.81 -7.66
CA SER A 107 1.48 18.60 -7.34
C SER A 107 2.37 17.43 -6.91
N ASP A 108 3.50 17.24 -7.59
CA ASP A 108 4.46 16.18 -7.26
C ASP A 108 5.09 16.37 -5.87
N ARG A 109 5.31 17.62 -5.46
CA ARG A 109 5.96 17.97 -4.18
C ARG A 109 5.02 18.01 -3.00
N VAL A 110 3.76 18.35 -3.23
CA VAL A 110 2.72 18.36 -2.18
C VAL A 110 1.96 17.03 -2.07
N ARG A 111 2.23 16.08 -2.97
CA ARG A 111 1.75 14.71 -2.83
C ARG A 111 2.25 14.19 -1.47
N PRO A 112 1.38 13.59 -0.64
CA PRO A 112 1.81 13.00 0.62
C PRO A 112 2.99 12.07 0.34
N GLN A 113 4.08 12.21 1.12
CA GLN A 113 5.10 11.16 1.17
C GLN A 113 4.41 9.91 1.70
N GLN A 114 3.85 9.10 0.79
CA GLN A 114 3.59 7.70 1.09
C GLN A 114 4.95 7.12 1.41
N THR A 115 5.13 6.79 2.69
CA THR A 115 6.29 6.07 3.21
C THR A 115 6.60 4.90 2.30
N SER A 116 7.60 5.04 1.42
CA SER A 116 8.05 4.05 0.42
C SER A 116 6.91 3.44 -0.43
N SER A 117 7.00 3.49 -1.75
CA SER A 117 6.26 2.54 -2.58
C SER A 117 6.82 1.13 -2.31
N ASN A 118 6.43 0.51 -1.20
CA ASN A 118 6.61 -0.91 -0.97
C ASN A 118 5.50 -1.60 -1.77
N ASN A 119 5.65 -1.57 -3.10
CA ASN A 119 4.90 -2.51 -3.91
C ASN A 119 5.44 -3.90 -3.58
N PHE A 120 4.60 -4.75 -2.99
CA PHE A 120 4.92 -6.12 -2.65
C PHE A 120 3.77 -7.04 -3.03
N ALA A 121 4.08 -8.31 -3.24
CA ALA A 121 3.09 -9.36 -3.47
C ALA A 121 3.44 -10.57 -2.58
N LEU A 122 2.69 -10.73 -1.49
CA LEU A 122 2.88 -11.83 -0.53
C LEU A 122 1.78 -12.88 -0.70
N ALA A 123 2.18 -14.13 -0.93
CA ALA A 123 1.26 -15.26 -0.86
C ALA A 123 1.22 -15.82 0.56
N ILE A 124 0.03 -16.05 1.10
CA ILE A 124 -0.17 -16.70 2.39
C ILE A 124 -0.83 -18.04 2.12
N VAL A 125 -0.16 -19.13 2.52
CA VAL A 125 -0.62 -20.50 2.25
C VAL A 125 -0.69 -21.31 3.54
N GLY A 126 -1.63 -22.25 3.63
CA GLY A 126 -1.71 -23.19 4.75
C GLY A 126 -1.13 -24.55 4.39
N ALA A 127 -0.25 -25.09 5.23
CA ALA A 127 0.22 -26.48 5.12
C ALA A 127 -0.86 -27.51 5.50
N ALA A 128 -1.95 -27.07 6.13
CA ALA A 128 -3.09 -27.90 6.48
C ALA A 128 -4.39 -27.09 6.50
N GLY A 129 -5.52 -27.78 6.29
CA GLY A 129 -6.85 -27.19 6.42
C GLY A 129 -7.11 -26.60 7.81
N GLY A 130 -7.79 -25.46 7.86
CA GLY A 130 -8.18 -24.81 9.11
C GLY A 130 -7.01 -24.26 9.94
N VAL A 131 -5.81 -24.12 9.36
CA VAL A 131 -4.65 -23.52 10.05
C VAL A 131 -4.81 -22.01 10.26
N GLY A 132 -5.81 -21.38 9.64
CA GLY A 132 -6.09 -19.96 9.82
C GLY A 132 -5.38 -19.08 8.79
N THR A 133 -5.11 -19.62 7.60
CA THR A 133 -4.49 -18.92 6.47
C THR A 133 -5.20 -17.60 6.17
N SER A 134 -6.51 -17.63 5.90
CA SER A 134 -7.33 -16.46 5.64
C SER A 134 -7.27 -15.42 6.77
N THR A 135 -7.38 -15.89 8.02
CA THR A 135 -7.28 -15.04 9.21
C THR A 135 -5.93 -14.33 9.31
N PHE A 136 -4.85 -15.04 9.00
CA PHE A 136 -3.52 -14.47 9.03
C PHE A 136 -3.23 -13.59 7.82
N ALA A 137 -3.73 -13.94 6.63
CA ALA A 137 -3.63 -13.10 5.44
C ALA A 137 -4.28 -11.73 5.65
N TYR A 138 -5.47 -11.70 6.26
CA TYR A 138 -6.11 -10.46 6.69
C TYR A 138 -5.25 -9.66 7.68
N ALA A 139 -4.63 -10.33 8.66
CA ALA A 139 -3.77 -9.68 9.64
C ALA A 139 -2.49 -9.08 9.01
N VAL A 140 -1.83 -9.84 8.13
CA VAL A 140 -0.65 -9.39 7.38
C VAL A 140 -1.00 -8.20 6.50
N ALA A 141 -2.09 -8.27 5.73
CA ALA A 141 -2.54 -7.16 4.88
C ALA A 141 -2.80 -5.89 5.70
N SER A 142 -3.48 -6.04 6.84
CA SER A 142 -3.80 -4.92 7.74
C SER A 142 -2.54 -4.29 8.36
N VAL A 143 -1.57 -5.10 8.78
CA VAL A 143 -0.32 -4.62 9.40
C VAL A 143 0.64 -4.02 8.38
N ALA A 144 0.72 -4.61 7.19
CA ALA A 144 1.55 -4.11 6.09
C ALA A 144 1.04 -2.79 5.49
N GLY A 145 -0.20 -2.39 5.82
CA GLY A 145 -0.86 -1.29 5.13
C GLY A 145 -1.13 -1.62 3.66
N ALA A 146 -1.40 -2.89 3.35
CA ALA A 146 -1.62 -3.35 1.99
C ALA A 146 -2.80 -2.62 1.35
N GLY A 147 -2.70 -2.33 0.06
CA GLY A 147 -3.85 -1.81 -0.68
C GLY A 147 -4.87 -2.88 -0.98
N LEU A 148 -4.42 -4.12 -1.22
CA LEU A 148 -5.27 -5.22 -1.67
C LEU A 148 -5.07 -6.49 -0.85
N LEU A 149 -6.19 -7.13 -0.50
CA LEU A 149 -6.25 -8.52 -0.02
C LEU A 149 -7.07 -9.34 -1.02
N ILE A 150 -6.45 -10.33 -1.62
CA ILE A 150 -7.04 -11.13 -2.69
C ILE A 150 -7.36 -12.53 -2.18
N ASP A 151 -8.64 -12.89 -2.24
CA ASP A 151 -9.12 -14.26 -2.02
C ASP A 151 -8.75 -15.13 -3.22
N ALA A 152 -7.58 -15.75 -3.18
CA ALA A 152 -7.00 -16.48 -4.30
C ALA A 152 -7.24 -18.00 -4.20
N THR A 153 -8.31 -18.43 -3.53
CA THR A 153 -8.69 -19.84 -3.38
C THR A 153 -10.01 -20.14 -4.11
N SER A 154 -10.03 -21.20 -4.92
CA SER A 154 -11.24 -21.56 -5.69
C SER A 154 -12.45 -21.95 -4.83
N TYR A 155 -12.20 -22.45 -3.61
CA TYR A 155 -13.22 -22.82 -2.63
C TYR A 155 -13.07 -21.99 -1.37
N SER A 156 -13.46 -20.72 -1.44
CA SER A 156 -13.43 -19.80 -0.31
C SER A 156 -14.83 -19.48 0.20
N GLY A 157 -14.92 -19.21 1.52
CA GLY A 157 -16.11 -18.67 2.15
C GLY A 157 -16.28 -17.17 1.97
N GLY A 158 -15.29 -16.46 1.42
CA GLY A 158 -15.29 -15.00 1.23
C GLY A 158 -14.54 -14.26 2.34
N LEU A 159 -13.48 -13.55 1.97
CA LEU A 159 -12.68 -12.73 2.90
C LEU A 159 -13.41 -11.48 3.41
N ASP A 160 -14.45 -11.02 2.72
CA ASP A 160 -15.28 -9.90 3.15
C ASP A 160 -16.11 -10.25 4.40
N LEU A 161 -16.58 -11.49 4.53
CA LEU A 161 -17.20 -12.00 5.76
C LEU A 161 -16.22 -12.02 6.95
N LEU A 162 -15.00 -12.51 6.71
CA LEU A 162 -13.95 -12.51 7.74
C LEU A 162 -13.63 -11.08 8.23
N ALA A 163 -13.65 -10.12 7.30
CA ALA A 163 -13.42 -8.71 7.60
C ALA A 163 -14.65 -8.01 8.22
N GLY A 164 -15.84 -8.59 8.14
CA GLY A 164 -17.09 -8.00 8.65
C GLY A 164 -17.56 -6.81 7.81
N ILE A 165 -17.27 -6.84 6.51
CA ILE A 165 -17.65 -5.85 5.49
C ILE A 165 -18.46 -6.49 4.37
N GLU A 166 -19.10 -7.61 4.63
CA GLU A 166 -19.91 -8.31 3.65
C GLU A 166 -20.95 -7.38 3.05
N GLU A 167 -21.55 -6.45 3.81
CA GLU A 167 -22.53 -5.48 3.31
C GLU A 167 -21.94 -4.29 2.53
N GLU A 168 -20.62 -4.09 2.53
CA GLU A 168 -20.01 -3.01 1.76
C GLU A 168 -20.18 -3.25 0.23
N PRO A 169 -20.59 -2.22 -0.52
CA PRO A 169 -20.74 -2.32 -1.96
C PRO A 169 -19.38 -2.48 -2.65
N GLY A 170 -19.37 -3.21 -3.77
CA GLY A 170 -18.16 -3.42 -4.57
C GLY A 170 -18.20 -4.71 -5.39
N ALA A 171 -17.22 -4.88 -6.27
CA ALA A 171 -17.08 -6.06 -7.11
C ALA A 171 -16.52 -7.25 -6.30
N ARG A 172 -16.99 -8.45 -6.62
CA ARG A 172 -16.44 -9.75 -6.21
C ARG A 172 -15.95 -10.50 -7.44
N TRP A 173 -15.33 -11.67 -7.25
CA TRP A 173 -14.80 -12.48 -8.37
C TRP A 173 -15.75 -12.64 -9.58
N PRO A 174 -17.05 -12.96 -9.41
CA PRO A 174 -17.96 -13.12 -10.55
C PRO A 174 -18.16 -11.83 -11.36
N ASP A 175 -18.14 -10.67 -10.69
CA ASP A 175 -18.36 -9.36 -11.32
C ASP A 175 -17.17 -8.97 -12.22
N LEU A 176 -15.99 -9.55 -11.96
CA LEU A 176 -14.78 -9.33 -12.73
C LEU A 176 -14.58 -10.32 -13.88
N ALA A 177 -15.52 -11.26 -14.06
CA ALA A 177 -15.45 -12.29 -15.11
C ALA A 177 -15.69 -11.71 -16.51
N ALA A 178 -16.57 -10.71 -16.63
CA ALA A 178 -16.87 -10.01 -17.88
C ALA A 178 -15.87 -8.86 -18.09
N GLY A 179 -14.71 -9.17 -18.67
CA GLY A 179 -13.72 -8.16 -19.03
C GLY A 179 -12.65 -8.70 -19.96
N SER A 180 -12.28 -7.90 -20.96
CA SER A 180 -11.12 -8.12 -21.82
C SER A 180 -10.09 -7.00 -21.60
N GLY A 181 -8.81 -7.31 -21.81
CA GLY A 181 -7.74 -6.33 -21.71
C GLY A 181 -7.09 -6.21 -20.32
N SER A 182 -6.22 -5.21 -20.19
CA SER A 182 -5.45 -4.95 -18.98
C SER A 182 -6.32 -4.54 -17.79
N VAL A 183 -5.82 -4.78 -16.59
CA VAL A 183 -6.44 -4.36 -15.34
C VAL A 183 -5.49 -3.38 -14.67
N ASN A 184 -5.99 -2.21 -14.29
CA ASN A 184 -5.23 -1.24 -13.51
C ASN A 184 -5.43 -1.53 -12.01
N ALA A 185 -4.34 -1.50 -11.23
CA ALA A 185 -4.37 -1.81 -9.81
C ALA A 185 -5.24 -0.84 -8.99
N VAL A 186 -5.20 0.46 -9.32
CA VAL A 186 -5.95 1.52 -8.63
C VAL A 186 -7.43 1.43 -8.96
N ASP A 187 -7.77 1.15 -10.21
CA ASP A 187 -9.17 0.96 -10.60
C ASP A 187 -9.76 -0.33 -10.01
N LEU A 188 -8.96 -1.40 -9.93
CA LEU A 188 -9.31 -2.61 -9.20
C LEU A 188 -9.62 -2.27 -7.73
N HIS A 189 -8.69 -1.61 -7.03
CA HIS A 189 -8.89 -1.18 -5.64
C HIS A 189 -10.15 -0.35 -5.41
N ARG A 190 -10.43 0.61 -6.31
CA ARG A 190 -11.64 1.45 -6.24
C ARG A 190 -12.93 0.66 -6.39
N ALA A 191 -12.91 -0.40 -7.20
CA ALA A 191 -14.07 -1.23 -7.48
C ALA A 191 -14.41 -2.21 -6.34
N LEU A 192 -13.49 -2.51 -5.44
CA LEU A 192 -13.67 -3.52 -4.39
C LEU A 192 -14.30 -2.93 -3.11
N PRO A 193 -15.00 -3.77 -2.30
CA PRO A 193 -15.38 -3.40 -0.94
C PRO A 193 -14.11 -3.19 -0.07
N ARG A 194 -14.17 -2.28 0.90
CA ARG A 194 -12.98 -1.83 1.67
C ARG A 194 -13.19 -1.79 3.18
N VAL A 195 -12.13 -2.11 3.93
CA VAL A 195 -11.94 -1.72 5.34
C VAL A 195 -10.84 -0.66 5.39
N GLY A 196 -11.21 0.59 5.66
CA GLY A 196 -10.26 1.70 5.52
C GLY A 196 -9.69 1.74 4.10
N GLU A 197 -8.36 1.66 3.97
CA GLU A 197 -7.67 1.62 2.66
C GLU A 197 -7.46 0.21 2.10
N LEU A 198 -7.83 -0.85 2.82
CA LEU A 198 -7.66 -2.23 2.36
C LEU A 198 -8.85 -2.67 1.49
N GLY A 199 -8.64 -2.81 0.18
CA GLY A 199 -9.61 -3.39 -0.74
C GLY A 199 -9.57 -4.92 -0.74
N ILE A 200 -10.74 -5.56 -0.67
CA ILE A 200 -10.84 -7.02 -0.56
C ILE A 200 -11.55 -7.59 -1.78
N LEU A 201 -10.82 -8.39 -2.57
CA LEU A 201 -11.43 -9.19 -3.64
C LEU A 201 -11.84 -10.54 -3.07
N ALA A 202 -13.13 -10.70 -2.77
CA ALA A 202 -13.69 -11.90 -2.16
C ALA A 202 -14.45 -12.81 -3.15
N ALA A 203 -14.68 -14.06 -2.72
CA ALA A 203 -15.63 -14.97 -3.36
C ALA A 203 -17.06 -14.40 -3.43
N ALA A 204 -17.92 -15.02 -4.24
CA ALA A 204 -19.31 -14.64 -4.34
C ALA A 204 -20.08 -14.91 -3.03
N ARG A 205 -21.00 -14.02 -2.63
CA ARG A 205 -21.88 -14.24 -1.46
C ARG A 205 -22.82 -15.46 -1.63
N SER A 206 -23.19 -15.77 -2.87
CA SER A 206 -24.04 -16.91 -3.20
C SER A 206 -23.54 -17.56 -4.49
N GLY A 207 -23.23 -18.85 -4.42
CA GLY A 207 -23.00 -19.68 -5.60
C GLY A 207 -24.33 -20.24 -6.10
N TYR A 208 -24.65 -20.02 -7.37
CA TYR A 208 -25.75 -20.72 -8.05
C TYR A 208 -25.24 -21.38 -9.33
N ALA A 209 -25.91 -22.45 -9.75
CA ALA A 209 -25.56 -23.16 -10.98
C ALA A 209 -25.62 -22.20 -12.18
N GLY A 210 -24.50 -22.02 -12.88
CA GLY A 210 -24.39 -21.12 -14.04
C GLY A 210 -23.78 -19.74 -13.74
N GLN A 211 -23.32 -19.47 -12.52
CA GLN A 211 -22.53 -18.28 -12.25
C GLN A 211 -21.26 -18.26 -13.12
N PRO A 212 -20.90 -17.13 -13.77
CA PRO A 212 -19.73 -17.05 -14.62
C PRO A 212 -18.46 -17.44 -13.85
N SER A 213 -17.78 -18.49 -14.29
CA SER A 213 -16.46 -18.82 -13.76
C SER A 213 -15.43 -17.87 -14.36
N ILE A 214 -14.52 -17.37 -13.53
CA ILE A 214 -13.42 -16.57 -14.03
C ILE A 214 -12.44 -17.43 -14.82
N LYS A 215 -12.14 -17.03 -16.05
CA LYS A 215 -11.16 -17.75 -16.88
C LYS A 215 -9.76 -17.65 -16.23
N PRO A 216 -8.95 -18.72 -16.26
CA PRO A 216 -7.61 -18.71 -15.66
C PRO A 216 -6.73 -17.53 -16.11
N ALA A 217 -6.74 -17.20 -17.40
CA ALA A 217 -5.97 -16.06 -17.95
C ALA A 217 -6.41 -14.70 -17.37
N ARG A 218 -7.72 -14.52 -17.16
CA ARG A 218 -8.28 -13.29 -16.56
C ARG A 218 -7.93 -13.20 -15.08
N ARG A 219 -8.02 -14.33 -14.36
CA ARG A 219 -7.60 -14.42 -12.95
C ARG A 219 -6.13 -14.03 -12.79
N GLU A 220 -5.26 -14.56 -13.64
CA GLU A 220 -3.84 -14.19 -13.62
C GLU A 220 -3.62 -12.71 -13.94
N THR A 221 -4.35 -12.15 -14.92
CA THR A 221 -4.27 -10.70 -15.20
C THR A 221 -4.65 -9.85 -13.99
N ILE A 222 -5.65 -10.28 -13.21
CA ILE A 222 -6.06 -9.60 -11.97
C ILE A 222 -4.98 -9.75 -10.89
N PHE A 223 -4.36 -10.93 -10.77
CA PHE A 223 -3.26 -11.13 -9.83
C PHE A 223 -2.06 -10.24 -10.16
N GLN A 224 -1.66 -10.18 -11.43
CA GLN A 224 -0.59 -9.30 -11.89
C GLN A 224 -0.92 -7.82 -11.62
N ALA A 225 -2.16 -7.40 -11.89
CA ALA A 225 -2.58 -6.03 -11.58
C ALA A 225 -2.56 -5.74 -10.07
N ALA A 226 -3.04 -6.66 -9.24
CA ALA A 226 -3.03 -6.50 -7.79
C ALA A 226 -1.60 -6.38 -7.23
N ALA A 227 -0.67 -7.19 -7.74
CA ALA A 227 0.75 -7.15 -7.39
C ALA A 227 1.47 -5.88 -7.87
N MET A 228 0.82 -5.01 -8.64
CA MET A 228 1.33 -3.71 -9.05
C MET A 228 0.71 -2.55 -8.26
N HIS A 229 -0.09 -2.84 -7.24
CA HIS A 229 -0.69 -1.82 -6.40
C HIS A 229 0.39 -1.06 -5.62
N PRO A 230 0.39 0.29 -5.59
CA PRO A 230 1.48 1.07 -4.94
C PRO A 230 1.71 0.75 -3.45
N ALA A 231 0.65 0.33 -2.75
CA ALA A 231 0.69 -0.11 -1.35
C ALA A 231 0.87 -1.63 -1.17
N GLY A 232 1.10 -2.38 -2.24
CA GLY A 232 1.24 -3.84 -2.22
C GLY A 232 -0.08 -4.62 -2.09
N ALA A 233 0.04 -5.94 -2.21
CA ALA A 233 -1.05 -6.90 -2.16
C ALA A 233 -0.68 -8.17 -1.38
N VAL A 234 -1.66 -8.72 -0.68
CA VAL A 234 -1.58 -10.02 -0.01
C VAL A 234 -2.58 -10.99 -0.64
N PHE A 235 -2.15 -12.22 -0.90
CA PHE A 235 -2.95 -13.25 -1.55
C PHE A 235 -3.21 -14.41 -0.56
N ASP A 236 -4.46 -14.70 -0.26
CA ASP A 236 -4.87 -15.91 0.48
C ASP A 236 -5.09 -17.05 -0.52
N CYS A 237 -4.14 -17.96 -0.65
CA CYS A 237 -4.17 -18.98 -1.68
C CYS A 237 -3.95 -20.39 -1.15
N SER A 238 -4.41 -21.38 -1.92
CA SER A 238 -4.01 -22.76 -1.72
C SER A 238 -2.58 -22.97 -2.24
N PRO A 239 -1.83 -23.96 -1.70
CA PRO A 239 -0.48 -24.26 -2.20
C PRO A 239 -0.42 -24.64 -3.69
N LEU A 240 -1.55 -25.01 -4.29
CA LEU A 240 -1.67 -25.36 -5.71
C LEU A 240 -1.96 -24.14 -6.61
N GLU A 241 -2.33 -23.01 -6.02
CA GLU A 241 -2.83 -21.82 -6.73
C GLU A 241 -2.04 -20.55 -6.34
N ILE A 242 -0.75 -20.72 -6.00
CA ILE A 242 0.13 -19.58 -5.69
C ILE A 242 0.27 -18.70 -6.94
N PRO A 243 -0.10 -17.41 -6.88
CA PRO A 243 0.03 -16.50 -8.01
C PRO A 243 1.50 -16.32 -8.43
N GLN A 244 1.76 -16.26 -9.75
CA GLN A 244 3.13 -16.07 -10.26
C GLN A 244 3.71 -14.71 -9.87
N ALA A 245 2.86 -13.71 -9.64
CA ALA A 245 3.27 -12.38 -9.23
C ALA A 245 3.81 -12.30 -7.79
N CYS A 246 3.59 -13.32 -6.96
CA CYS A 246 4.09 -13.31 -5.58
C CYS A 246 5.57 -13.66 -5.57
N GLU A 247 6.39 -12.83 -4.93
CA GLU A 247 7.84 -13.06 -4.81
C GLU A 247 8.21 -13.81 -3.53
N HIS A 248 7.32 -13.79 -2.55
CA HIS A 248 7.52 -14.44 -1.26
C HIS A 248 6.25 -15.16 -0.81
N VAL A 249 6.43 -16.41 -0.35
CA VAL A 249 5.35 -17.26 0.16
C VAL A 249 5.49 -17.48 1.67
N VAL A 250 4.49 -17.10 2.44
CA VAL A 250 4.42 -17.34 3.88
C VAL A 250 3.57 -18.58 4.13
N ILE A 251 4.19 -19.63 4.66
CA ILE A 251 3.55 -20.93 4.91
C ILE A 251 3.16 -21.02 6.37
N LEU A 252 1.87 -21.21 6.62
CA LEU A 252 1.32 -21.45 7.95
C LEU A 252 1.24 -22.93 8.23
N THR A 253 1.85 -23.36 9.32
CA THR A 253 1.74 -24.74 9.81
C THR A 253 1.27 -24.77 11.26
N ALA A 254 0.47 -25.76 11.62
CA ALA A 254 0.16 -25.99 13.03
C ALA A 254 1.32 -26.76 13.68
N ALA A 255 1.58 -26.54 14.97
CA ALA A 255 2.59 -27.27 15.74
C ALA A 255 2.18 -28.73 16.03
N GLU A 256 2.03 -29.50 14.95
CA GLU A 256 1.46 -30.85 14.87
C GLU A 256 2.19 -31.64 13.77
N VAL A 257 2.36 -32.95 13.95
CA VAL A 257 3.18 -33.79 13.05
C VAL A 257 2.74 -33.71 11.58
N ARG A 258 1.44 -33.86 11.29
CA ARG A 258 0.93 -33.91 9.90
C ARG A 258 1.06 -32.56 9.18
N PRO A 259 0.60 -31.43 9.74
CA PRO A 259 0.85 -30.10 9.16
C PRO A 259 2.34 -29.78 9.00
N THR A 260 3.20 -30.15 9.95
CA THR A 260 4.64 -29.92 9.84
C THR A 260 5.27 -30.73 8.71
N ALA A 261 4.90 -32.00 8.54
CA ALA A 261 5.37 -32.81 7.41
C ALA A 261 4.91 -32.24 6.05
N ALA A 262 3.67 -31.77 5.96
CA ALA A 262 3.18 -31.09 4.76
C ALA A 262 3.93 -29.77 4.50
N CYS A 263 4.23 -29.00 5.54
CA CYS A 263 5.02 -27.79 5.46
C CYS A 263 6.43 -28.05 4.93
N ALA A 264 7.11 -29.10 5.41
CA ALA A 264 8.43 -29.48 4.92
C ALA A 264 8.42 -29.78 3.42
N LYS A 265 7.40 -30.49 2.95
CA LYS A 265 7.21 -30.74 1.51
C LYS A 265 6.99 -29.45 0.72
N LEU A 266 6.14 -28.54 1.22
CA LEU A 266 5.89 -27.24 0.57
C LEU A 266 7.15 -26.38 0.49
N VAL A 267 7.94 -26.30 1.56
CA VAL A 267 9.22 -25.59 1.57
C VAL A 267 10.17 -26.18 0.52
N ALA A 268 10.35 -27.49 0.49
CA ALA A 268 11.21 -28.14 -0.49
C ALA A 268 10.76 -27.89 -1.94
N GLU A 269 9.45 -27.91 -2.22
CA GLU A 269 8.91 -27.63 -3.55
C GLU A 269 9.11 -26.16 -3.98
N LEU A 270 9.01 -25.21 -3.05
CA LEU A 270 9.23 -23.79 -3.32
C LEU A 270 10.71 -23.48 -3.49
N GLU A 271 11.58 -24.07 -2.67
CA GLU A 271 13.03 -23.94 -2.79
C GLU A 271 13.54 -24.52 -4.11
N ALA A 272 13.01 -25.66 -4.56
CA ALA A 272 13.33 -26.23 -5.87
C ALA A 272 12.93 -25.30 -7.03
N LYS A 273 11.94 -24.42 -6.83
CA LYS A 273 11.50 -23.38 -7.77
C LYS A 273 12.20 -22.03 -7.56
N GLN A 274 13.19 -21.96 -6.66
CA GLN A 274 13.87 -20.72 -6.25
C GLN A 274 12.93 -19.64 -5.70
N GLN A 275 11.77 -20.06 -5.16
CA GLN A 275 10.79 -19.16 -4.60
C GLN A 275 11.11 -18.89 -3.13
N LYS A 276 11.21 -17.60 -2.74
CA LYS A 276 11.41 -17.24 -1.33
C LYS A 276 10.20 -17.69 -0.53
N CYS A 277 10.46 -18.30 0.63
CA CYS A 277 9.40 -18.67 1.54
C CYS A 277 9.78 -18.51 3.01
N SER A 278 8.80 -18.26 3.87
CA SER A 278 8.99 -18.23 5.32
C SER A 278 7.93 -19.05 6.01
N VAL A 279 8.24 -19.54 7.22
CA VAL A 279 7.34 -20.41 7.98
C VAL A 279 6.78 -19.67 9.19
N VAL A 280 5.48 -19.77 9.39
CA VAL A 280 4.78 -19.28 10.58
C VAL A 280 4.13 -20.46 11.28
N VAL A 281 4.37 -20.58 12.58
CA VAL A 281 3.82 -21.67 13.40
C VAL A 281 2.59 -21.19 14.15
N ARG A 282 1.51 -21.96 14.08
CA ARG A 282 0.32 -21.77 14.92
C ARG A 282 0.23 -22.84 15.99
N TYR A 283 0.02 -22.40 17.23
CA TYR A 283 -0.26 -23.28 18.36
C TYR A 283 -1.77 -23.43 18.57
N ARG A 284 -2.22 -24.68 18.67
CA ARG A 284 -3.58 -25.09 19.04
C ARG A 284 -3.55 -25.81 20.40
N GLN A 285 -4.72 -26.10 20.97
CA GLN A 285 -4.82 -26.73 22.29
C GLN A 285 -4.14 -28.11 22.40
N TRP A 286 -4.01 -28.84 21.28
CA TRP A 286 -3.38 -30.17 21.22
C TRP A 286 -2.03 -30.16 20.48
N SER A 287 -1.41 -28.98 20.30
CA SER A 287 -0.08 -28.90 19.70
C SER A 287 0.94 -29.70 20.51
N GLY A 288 1.74 -30.50 19.81
CA GLY A 288 2.70 -31.44 20.43
C GLY A 288 4.14 -31.24 19.96
N LEU A 289 4.38 -30.37 18.97
CA LEU A 289 5.73 -30.05 18.50
C LEU A 289 6.19 -28.71 19.05
N SER A 290 7.46 -28.64 19.44
CA SER A 290 8.13 -27.38 19.75
C SER A 290 8.48 -26.62 18.46
N LYS A 291 8.84 -25.34 18.60
CA LYS A 291 9.35 -24.55 17.46
C LYS A 291 10.62 -25.18 16.89
N GLU A 292 11.48 -25.69 17.76
CA GLU A 292 12.75 -26.33 17.44
C GLU A 292 12.55 -27.62 16.66
N ASP A 293 11.54 -28.43 17.02
CA ASP A 293 11.19 -29.64 16.28
C ASP A 293 10.70 -29.29 14.87
N ILE A 294 9.88 -28.24 14.74
CA ILE A 294 9.39 -27.78 13.45
C ILE A 294 10.54 -27.27 12.59
N ALA A 295 11.44 -26.46 13.15
CA ALA A 295 12.61 -25.95 12.44
C ALA A 295 13.48 -27.09 11.90
N LYS A 296 13.70 -28.15 12.69
CA LYS A 296 14.44 -29.35 12.28
C LYS A 296 13.75 -30.11 11.15
N ILE A 297 12.42 -30.30 11.24
CA ILE A 297 11.65 -31.09 10.25
C ILE A 297 11.50 -30.32 8.93
N VAL A 298 11.28 -29.01 9.00
CA VAL A 298 11.03 -28.14 7.85
C VAL A 298 12.33 -27.61 7.23
N HIS A 299 13.45 -27.75 7.94
CA HIS A 299 14.76 -27.19 7.58
C HIS A 299 14.74 -25.65 7.42
N ARG A 300 13.89 -24.98 8.20
CA ARG A 300 13.77 -23.52 8.21
C ARG A 300 13.23 -23.02 9.54
N ASP A 301 13.84 -21.98 10.09
CA ASP A 301 13.40 -21.39 11.36
C ASP A 301 12.08 -20.63 11.18
N PRO A 302 11.05 -20.93 12.01
CA PRO A 302 9.82 -20.15 11.97
C PRO A 302 10.04 -18.70 12.40
N ILE A 303 9.61 -17.77 11.54
CA ILE A 303 9.81 -16.32 11.72
C ILE A 303 8.78 -15.69 12.65
N ALA A 304 7.65 -16.38 12.86
CA ALA A 304 6.59 -15.94 13.77
C ALA A 304 5.81 -17.11 14.36
N GLU A 305 5.20 -16.85 15.52
CA GLU A 305 4.39 -17.79 16.27
C GLU A 305 3.03 -17.19 16.60
N ILE A 306 1.96 -17.91 16.27
CA ILE A 306 0.57 -17.52 16.55
C ILE A 306 0.07 -18.37 17.72
N PRO A 307 -0.14 -17.81 18.92
CA PRO A 307 -0.65 -18.56 20.05
C PRO A 307 -2.14 -18.93 19.86
N THR A 308 -2.67 -19.79 20.73
CA THR A 308 -4.12 -19.99 20.80
C THR A 308 -4.81 -18.72 21.33
N LEU A 309 -5.58 -18.06 20.48
CA LEU A 309 -6.29 -16.82 20.79
C LEU A 309 -7.75 -17.12 21.19
N ARG A 310 -8.04 -17.05 22.48
CA ARG A 310 -9.40 -17.28 23.01
C ARG A 310 -10.37 -16.24 22.45
N GLY A 311 -11.52 -16.70 21.96
CA GLY A 311 -12.58 -15.84 21.45
C GLY A 311 -12.38 -15.31 20.02
N LEU A 312 -11.23 -15.55 19.38
CA LEU A 312 -10.98 -15.10 18.00
C LEU A 312 -12.03 -15.62 17.01
N THR A 313 -12.33 -16.92 17.04
CA THR A 313 -13.35 -17.53 16.17
C THR A 313 -14.71 -16.87 16.38
N LYS A 314 -15.16 -16.74 17.63
CA LYS A 314 -16.43 -16.09 17.96
C LYS A 314 -16.46 -14.63 17.51
N ALA A 315 -15.37 -13.88 17.66
CA ALA A 315 -15.28 -12.50 17.23
C ALA A 315 -15.39 -12.37 15.71
N ALA A 316 -14.66 -13.22 14.96
CA ALA A 316 -14.74 -13.26 13.50
C ALA A 316 -16.17 -13.60 13.03
N ASP A 317 -16.81 -14.61 13.63
CA ASP A 317 -18.14 -15.09 13.21
C ASP A 317 -19.30 -14.11 13.53
N THR A 318 -19.12 -13.20 14.49
CA THR A 318 -20.21 -12.32 14.96
C THR A 318 -20.15 -10.90 14.44
N GLY A 319 -18.98 -10.41 14.02
CA GLY A 319 -18.85 -9.04 13.52
C GLY A 319 -17.61 -8.78 12.68
N GLY A 320 -16.93 -9.85 12.24
CA GLY A 320 -15.66 -9.78 11.52
C GLY A 320 -14.48 -9.35 12.40
N LEU A 321 -13.29 -9.46 11.83
CA LEU A 321 -12.03 -9.19 12.50
C LEU A 321 -11.67 -7.70 12.53
N ARG A 322 -12.61 -6.85 12.98
CA ARG A 322 -12.46 -5.38 12.99
C ARG A 322 -11.27 -4.87 13.81
N ARG A 323 -10.80 -5.66 14.79
CA ARG A 323 -9.61 -5.37 15.58
C ARG A 323 -8.76 -6.63 15.70
N LEU A 324 -7.49 -6.53 15.29
CA LEU A 324 -6.55 -7.64 15.42
C LEU A 324 -6.17 -7.89 16.88
N PRO A 325 -6.33 -9.12 17.40
CA PRO A 325 -5.78 -9.49 18.69
C PRO A 325 -4.27 -9.36 18.70
N ARG A 326 -3.69 -9.02 19.86
CA ARG A 326 -2.25 -8.75 20.00
C ARG A 326 -1.36 -9.87 19.44
N GLY A 327 -1.66 -11.14 19.73
CA GLY A 327 -0.83 -12.25 19.27
C GLY A 327 -0.83 -12.41 17.75
N LEU A 328 -1.97 -12.14 17.09
CA LEU A 328 -2.07 -12.19 15.63
C LEU A 328 -1.33 -11.01 14.99
N ARG A 329 -1.49 -9.81 15.57
CA ARG A 329 -0.80 -8.60 15.12
C ARG A 329 0.72 -8.71 15.23
N VAL A 330 1.24 -9.18 16.37
CA VAL A 330 2.70 -9.36 16.56
C VAL A 330 3.27 -10.36 15.57
N ALA A 331 2.58 -11.47 15.34
CA ALA A 331 3.02 -12.44 14.33
C ALA A 331 3.03 -11.84 12.91
N ALA A 332 2.02 -11.02 12.57
CA ALA A 332 1.98 -10.29 11.31
C ALA A 332 3.08 -9.22 11.20
N GLU A 333 3.36 -8.46 12.27
CA GLU A 333 4.44 -7.47 12.34
C GLU A 333 5.81 -8.13 12.06
N ASN A 334 6.07 -9.31 12.65
CA ASN A 334 7.28 -10.06 12.38
C ASN A 334 7.38 -10.52 10.92
N VAL A 335 6.28 -11.01 10.34
CA VAL A 335 6.25 -11.40 8.92
C VAL A 335 6.50 -10.21 8.00
N VAL A 336 5.86 -9.08 8.26
CA VAL A 336 6.05 -7.85 7.49
C VAL A 336 7.49 -7.38 7.58
N SER A 337 8.07 -7.39 8.78
CA SER A 337 9.47 -6.97 8.98
C SER A 337 10.49 -7.89 8.30
N GLU A 338 10.20 -9.17 8.11
CA GLU A 338 11.14 -10.13 7.53
C GLU A 338 10.93 -10.29 6.01
N ALA A 339 9.67 -10.34 5.57
CA ALA A 339 9.32 -10.61 4.18
C ALA A 339 9.35 -9.36 3.29
N LEU A 340 9.24 -8.16 3.88
CA LEU A 340 9.26 -6.87 3.17
C LEU A 340 10.51 -6.01 3.48
N ALA A 341 11.51 -6.58 4.19
CA ALA A 341 12.81 -5.97 4.37
C ALA A 341 13.71 -6.15 3.14
#